data_AF-A0A5N5H9J8-F1
#
_entry.id   AF-A0A5N5H9J8-F1
#
_cell.length_a   1.000
_cell.length_b   1.000
_cell.length_c   1.000
_cell.angle_alpha   90.00
_cell.angle_beta   90.00
_cell.angle_gamma   90.00
#
_symmetry.space_group_name_H-M   'P 1'
#
loop_
_entity.id
_entity.type
_entity.pdbx_description
1 polymer ?
#
loop_
_entity_poly.entity_id
_entity_poly.type
_entity_poly.pdbx_seq_one_letter_code
_entity_poly.pdbx_strand_id
1 'polypeptide(L)'
;MNNYSLNNFHGLRGYSSSSSFSSKMKTMKMRRRQRRRQVARGRGGGGRSRVQVKVKKLQMLIPGGKGLKADQLFLQTADYILQLRLQVNVLQALSKIYKL
;
A
#
# COMPACT_ATOMS: atom_id res chain seq x y z
N MET A 1 -35.60 -68.00 -39.36
CA MET A 1 -35.91 -67.72 -37.95
C MET A 1 -34.87 -66.74 -37.40
N ASN A 2 -35.35 -65.53 -37.08
CA ASN A 2 -34.86 -64.44 -36.22
C ASN A 2 -33.35 -64.17 -36.08
N ASN A 3 -32.97 -63.02 -36.64
CA ASN A 3 -31.74 -62.28 -36.40
C ASN A 3 -31.90 -61.26 -35.24
N TYR A 4 -30.74 -60.85 -34.72
CA TYR A 4 -30.44 -59.73 -33.79
C TYR A 4 -30.67 -59.99 -32.30
N SER A 5 -29.62 -60.47 -31.62
CA SER A 5 -29.52 -60.42 -30.16
C SER A 5 -28.22 -59.74 -29.73
N LEU A 6 -28.44 -58.62 -29.04
CA LEU A 6 -27.61 -57.87 -28.09
C LEU A 6 -26.15 -57.55 -28.47
N ASN A 7 -26.01 -56.36 -29.06
CA ASN A 7 -24.82 -55.54 -28.89
C ASN A 7 -24.68 -55.02 -27.45
N ASN A 8 -23.46 -55.15 -26.93
CA ASN A 8 -22.77 -54.27 -25.98
C ASN A 8 -23.45 -53.92 -24.63
N PHE A 9 -23.18 -54.75 -23.63
CA PHE A 9 -22.90 -54.27 -22.27
C PHE A 9 -21.59 -54.89 -21.77
N HIS A 10 -20.48 -54.21 -22.04
CA HIS A 10 -19.24 -54.43 -21.31
C HIS A 10 -19.17 -53.41 -20.17
N GLY A 11 -19.05 -53.93 -18.95
CA GLY A 11 -19.26 -53.20 -17.71
C GLY A 11 -18.36 -51.98 -17.53
N LEU A 12 -18.99 -50.89 -17.10
CA LEU A 12 -18.34 -49.85 -16.33
C LEU A 12 -17.84 -50.46 -15.01
N ARG A 13 -16.61 -50.94 -14.98
CA ARG A 13 -15.95 -51.36 -13.74
C ARG A 13 -14.53 -50.80 -13.71
N GLY A 14 -14.37 -49.68 -13.01
CA GLY A 14 -13.09 -48.99 -12.89
C GLY A 14 -13.14 -47.83 -11.91
N TYR A 15 -13.45 -48.11 -10.64
CA TYR A 15 -13.21 -47.19 -9.53
C TYR A 15 -11.69 -47.10 -9.32
N SER A 16 -11.02 -46.07 -9.82
CA SER A 16 -9.63 -45.75 -9.42
C SER A 16 -9.25 -44.35 -9.86
N SER A 17 -9.62 -43.32 -9.07
CA SER A 17 -9.04 -41.95 -9.21
C SER A 17 -9.28 -41.04 -7.99
N SER A 18 -9.43 -41.57 -6.77
CA SER A 18 -9.56 -40.74 -5.56
C SER A 18 -8.22 -40.13 -5.11
N SER A 19 -7.10 -40.81 -5.38
CA SER A 19 -5.76 -40.37 -4.99
C SER A 19 -5.27 -39.18 -5.83
N SER A 20 -5.48 -39.22 -7.15
CA SER A 20 -5.08 -38.16 -8.08
C SER A 20 -5.89 -36.87 -7.88
N PHE A 21 -7.19 -36.99 -7.63
CA PHE A 21 -8.08 -35.86 -7.33
C PHE A 21 -7.74 -35.20 -5.98
N SER A 22 -7.49 -36.01 -4.95
CA SER A 22 -7.05 -35.53 -3.63
C SER A 22 -5.70 -34.81 -3.69
N SER A 23 -4.76 -35.34 -4.47
CA SER A 23 -3.43 -34.74 -4.70
C SER A 23 -3.52 -33.38 -5.40
N LYS A 24 -4.39 -33.27 -6.41
CA LYS A 24 -4.66 -32.02 -7.16
C LYS A 24 -5.37 -30.96 -6.29
N MET A 25 -6.24 -31.38 -5.37
CA MET A 25 -6.86 -30.49 -4.38
C MET A 25 -5.85 -29.98 -3.33
N LYS A 26 -4.94 -30.84 -2.86
CA LYS A 26 -3.89 -30.45 -1.89
C LYS A 26 -2.96 -29.38 -2.48
N THR A 27 -2.52 -29.55 -3.73
CA THR A 27 -1.67 -28.55 -4.42
C THR A 27 -2.42 -27.24 -4.69
N MET A 28 -3.71 -27.29 -5.06
CA MET A 28 -4.54 -26.09 -5.19
C MET A 28 -4.70 -25.31 -3.87
N LYS A 29 -4.91 -26.01 -2.74
CA LYS A 29 -5.00 -25.38 -1.41
C LYS A 29 -3.69 -24.70 -1.02
N MET A 30 -2.55 -25.33 -1.31
CA MET A 30 -1.22 -24.74 -1.08
C MET A 30 -1.00 -23.48 -1.92
N ARG A 31 -1.34 -23.50 -3.21
CA ARG A 31 -1.26 -22.32 -4.10
C ARG A 31 -2.15 -21.16 -3.62
N ARG A 32 -3.37 -21.45 -3.16
CA ARG A 32 -4.27 -20.43 -2.55
C ARG A 32 -3.69 -19.83 -1.28
N ARG A 33 -3.10 -20.65 -0.40
CA ARG A 33 -2.46 -20.18 0.84
C ARG A 33 -1.21 -19.33 0.56
N GLN A 34 -0.44 -19.69 -0.46
CA GLN A 34 0.73 -18.93 -0.90
C GLN A 34 0.34 -17.57 -1.52
N ARG A 35 -0.71 -17.53 -2.34
CA ARG A 35 -1.28 -16.26 -2.85
C ARG A 35 -1.77 -15.36 -1.70
N ARG A 36 -2.51 -15.89 -0.72
CA ARG A 36 -2.96 -15.11 0.44
C ARG A 36 -1.79 -14.52 1.24
N ARG A 37 -0.68 -15.26 1.40
CA ARG A 37 0.52 -14.76 2.07
C ARG A 37 1.22 -13.64 1.28
N GLN A 38 1.21 -13.69 -0.05
CA GLN A 38 1.77 -12.63 -0.88
C GLN A 38 0.93 -11.34 -0.81
N VAL A 39 -0.40 -11.45 -0.82
CA VAL A 39 -1.29 -10.28 -0.66
C VAL A 39 -1.18 -9.65 0.74
N ALA A 40 -0.98 -10.47 1.79
CA ALA A 40 -0.75 -9.96 3.14
C ALA A 40 0.60 -9.23 3.28
N ARG A 41 1.65 -9.68 2.56
CA ARG A 41 2.97 -9.03 2.57
C ARG A 41 3.03 -7.72 1.76
N GLY A 42 2.22 -7.59 0.72
CA GLY A 42 2.10 -6.34 -0.06
C GLY A 42 1.30 -5.22 0.65
N ARG A 43 0.65 -5.52 1.78
CA ARG A 43 -0.11 -4.56 2.60
C ARG A 43 0.56 -4.26 3.94
N GLY A 44 1.84 -4.60 4.10
CA GLY A 44 2.67 -4.21 5.23
C GLY A 44 3.03 -2.73 5.20
N GLY A 45 2.03 -1.86 5.11
CA GLY A 45 2.17 -0.44 5.41
C GLY A 45 2.39 -0.31 6.91
N GLY A 46 3.64 -0.44 7.35
CA GLY A 46 4.04 -0.08 8.70
C GLY A 46 3.51 1.32 8.99
N GLY A 47 2.59 1.41 9.95
CA GLY A 47 1.93 2.67 10.30
C GLY A 47 2.99 3.71 10.62
N ARG A 48 3.22 4.65 9.70
CA ARG A 48 4.07 5.81 9.98
C ARG A 48 3.49 6.48 11.21
N SER A 49 4.32 6.72 12.22
CA SER A 49 3.85 7.41 13.41
C SER A 49 3.25 8.77 13.00
N ARG A 50 2.24 9.24 13.74
CA ARG A 50 1.63 10.55 13.49
C ARG A 50 2.69 11.67 13.42
N VAL A 51 3.78 11.52 14.17
CA VAL A 51 4.94 12.41 14.15
C VAL A 51 5.66 12.37 12.79
N GLN A 52 5.95 11.20 12.23
CA GLN A 52 6.58 11.08 10.91
C GLN A 52 5.74 11.73 9.80
N VAL A 53 4.41 11.60 9.88
CA VAL A 53 3.50 12.28 8.94
C VAL A 53 3.60 13.79 9.07
N LYS A 54 3.62 14.32 10.30
CA LYS A 54 3.79 15.75 10.56
C LYS A 54 5.14 16.28 10.09
N VAL A 55 6.23 15.56 10.38
CA VAL A 55 7.59 15.90 9.92
C VAL A 55 7.63 15.94 8.40
N LYS A 56 7.06 14.94 7.72
CA LYS A 56 7.00 14.92 6.25
C LYS A 56 6.21 16.10 5.68
N LYS A 57 5.09 16.48 6.32
CA LYS A 57 4.34 17.69 5.93
C LYS A 57 5.18 18.95 6.12
N LEU A 58 5.87 19.07 7.25
CA LEU A 58 6.74 20.21 7.52
C LEU A 58 7.86 20.33 6.48
N GLN A 59 8.53 19.23 6.11
CA GLN A 59 9.54 19.20 5.04
C GLN A 59 9.03 19.72 3.69
N MET A 60 7.73 19.58 3.40
CA MET A 60 7.13 20.08 2.16
C MET A 60 6.81 21.57 2.21
N LEU A 61 6.56 22.12 3.40
CA LEU A 61 6.20 23.53 3.61
C LEU A 61 7.43 24.44 3.68
N ILE A 62 8.53 23.93 4.25
CA ILE A 62 9.74 24.73 4.47
C ILE A 62 10.60 24.75 3.20
N PRO A 63 10.99 25.92 2.69
CA PRO A 63 11.93 26.02 1.57
C PRO A 63 13.24 25.32 1.90
N GLY A 64 13.68 24.41 1.02
CA GLY A 64 14.85 23.56 1.26
C GLY A 64 14.65 22.46 2.30
N GLY A 65 13.43 22.29 2.84
CA GLY A 65 13.14 21.35 3.92
C GLY A 65 13.06 19.87 3.51
N LYS A 66 12.99 19.57 2.22
CA LYS A 66 12.86 18.19 1.72
C LYS A 66 14.10 17.37 2.08
N GLY A 67 13.89 16.23 2.75
CA GLY A 67 14.98 15.30 3.10
C GLY A 67 15.78 15.70 4.35
N LEU A 68 15.52 16.86 4.96
CA LEU A 68 16.19 17.26 6.20
C LEU A 68 15.80 16.34 7.37
N LYS A 69 16.77 16.03 8.22
CA LYS A 69 16.52 15.40 9.53
C LYS A 69 15.72 16.35 10.42
N ALA A 70 15.02 15.82 11.42
CA ALA A 70 14.14 16.61 12.29
C ALA A 70 14.86 17.83 12.92
N ASP A 71 16.07 17.64 13.44
CA ASP A 71 16.83 18.70 14.12
C ASP A 71 17.13 19.89 13.18
N GLN A 72 17.63 19.60 11.98
CA GLN A 72 17.91 20.61 10.95
C GLN A 72 16.63 21.23 10.39
N LEU A 73 15.59 20.41 10.21
CA LEU A 73 14.29 20.88 9.74
C LEU A 73 13.69 21.89 10.71
N PHE A 74 13.79 21.67 12.02
CA PHE A 74 13.28 22.60 13.02
C PHE A 74 14.07 23.90 13.06
N LEU A 75 15.40 23.86 12.90
CA LEU A 75 16.21 25.07 12.79
C LEU A 75 15.82 25.89 11.56
N GLN A 76 15.78 25.25 10.39
CA GLN A 76 15.34 25.88 9.13
C GLN A 76 13.90 26.42 9.24
N THR A 77 13.04 25.72 9.99
CA THR A 77 11.66 26.17 10.25
C THR A 77 11.65 27.45 11.08
N ALA A 78 12.48 27.55 12.12
CA ALA A 78 12.57 28.73 12.96
C ALA A 78 13.02 29.96 12.15
N ASP A 79 14.06 29.79 11.33
CA ASP A 79 14.55 30.84 10.43
C ASP A 79 13.47 31.28 9.45
N TYR A 80 12.75 30.33 8.85
CA TYR A 80 11.70 30.64 7.89
C TYR A 80 10.50 31.36 8.55
N ILE A 81 10.11 30.97 9.77
CA ILE A 81 9.08 31.69 10.53
C ILE A 81 9.52 33.12 10.80
N LEU A 82 10.77 33.33 11.22
CA LEU A 82 11.29 34.68 11.47
C LEU A 82 11.26 35.54 10.20
N GLN A 83 11.71 35.01 9.07
CA GLN A 83 11.67 35.69 7.78
C GLN A 83 10.25 36.09 7.39
N LEU A 84 9.28 35.17 7.49
CA LEU A 84 7.89 35.45 7.17
C LEU A 84 7.31 36.55 8.09
N ARG A 85 7.60 36.49 9.39
CA ARG A 85 7.14 37.52 10.34
C ARG A 85 7.72 38.89 10.00
N LEU A 86 9.00 38.95 9.64
CA LEU A 86 9.63 40.20 9.23
C LEU A 86 8.99 40.76 7.95
N GLN A 87 8.77 39.93 6.92
CA GLN A 87 8.09 40.34 5.69
C GLN A 87 6.70 40.92 5.96
N VAL A 88 5.90 40.23 6.78
CA VAL A 88 4.56 40.69 7.16
C VAL A 88 4.63 42.01 7.93
N ASN A 89 5.56 42.13 8.90
CA ASN A 89 5.71 43.35 9.69
C ASN A 89 6.09 44.56 8.82
N VAL A 90 7.01 44.39 7.86
CA VAL A 90 7.38 45.44 6.92
C VAL A 90 6.19 45.85 6.06
N LEU A 91 5.48 44.89 5.46
CA LEU A 91 4.30 45.18 4.65
C LEU A 91 3.20 45.88 5.45
N GLN A 92 3.00 45.49 6.70
CA GLN A 92 2.03 46.15 7.60
C GLN A 92 2.48 47.57 7.96
N ALA A 93 3.76 47.80 8.24
CA ALA A 93 4.29 49.13 8.54
C ALA A 93 4.13 50.06 7.34
N LEU A 94 4.53 49.60 6.15
CA LEU A 94 4.33 50.35 4.91
C LEU A 94 2.85 50.60 4.64
N SER A 95 1.99 49.59 4.77
CA SER A 95 0.54 49.77 4.59
C SER A 95 -0.04 50.81 5.54
N LYS A 96 0.47 50.95 6.77
CA LYS A 96 0.02 52.00 7.70
C LYS A 96 0.48 53.38 7.25
N ILE A 97 1.71 53.50 6.73
CA ILE A 97 2.24 54.75 6.20
C ILE A 97 1.44 55.21 4.97
N TYR A 98 1.11 54.30 4.05
CA TYR A 98 0.35 54.61 2.83
C TYR A 98 -1.17 54.68 3.02
N LYS A 99 -1.69 54.42 4.23
CA LYS A 99 -3.10 54.61 4.59
C LYS A 99 -3.36 55.97 5.26
N LEU A 100 -2.35 56.83 5.33
CA LEU A 100 -2.47 58.28 5.57
C LEU A 100 -2.74 59.00 4.25
#